data_AF-A0A9X2D651-F1
#
_entry.id   AF-A0A9X2D651-F1
#
_cell.length_a   1.000
_cell.length_b   1.000
_cell.length_c   1.000
_cell.angle_alpha   90.00
_cell.angle_beta   90.00
_cell.angle_gamma   90.00
#
_symmetry.space_group_name_H-M   'P 1'
#
loop_
_entity.id
_entity.type
_entity.pdbx_description
1 polymer ?
#
loop_
_entity_poly.entity_id
_entity_poly.type
_entity_poly.pdbx_seq_one_letter_code
_entity_poly.pdbx_strand_id
1 'polypeptide(L)'
;MPEMPEHPRRRPSAPLVISLLALVLALVATGAPATAARLITGQDVRNGSLTGLDVKDGSLRAADLADGAAGVTFFGRKRVLASAGDDYTASLAAAKKVVLLRQGPITVYGKCFMVGTTINYVVAVSTKEDGVLMDSREDSLVTEGSFLDVDTPETDRIMEEDSASAGTADSDAEDSSDFLILAPDGTTIRGWSGGALKTGALPGGNGPFGAGKVCLFTGGAFHS
;
A
#
# COMPACT_ATOMS: atom_id res chain seq x y z
N MET A 1 -53.73 18.50 -60.95
CA MET A 1 -53.05 18.06 -59.71
C MET A 1 -52.85 16.56 -59.83
N PRO A 2 -51.63 16.05 -60.07
CA PRO A 2 -51.40 14.62 -60.18
C PRO A 2 -51.30 14.00 -58.77
N GLU A 3 -52.09 12.95 -58.57
CA GLU A 3 -52.22 12.13 -57.37
C GLU A 3 -50.92 11.32 -57.16
N MET A 4 -50.33 11.39 -55.95
CA MET A 4 -49.14 10.58 -55.63
C MET A 4 -49.56 9.13 -55.36
N PRO A 5 -48.96 8.13 -56.03
CA PRO A 5 -49.27 6.73 -55.78
C PRO A 5 -48.74 6.30 -54.40
N GLU A 6 -49.66 5.85 -53.54
CA GLU A 6 -49.35 5.16 -52.30
C GLU A 6 -48.48 3.93 -52.58
N HIS A 7 -47.28 3.90 -51.99
CA HIS A 7 -46.41 2.74 -52.06
C HIS A 7 -46.96 1.65 -51.12
N PRO A 8 -47.37 0.47 -51.64
CA PRO A 8 -47.90 -0.58 -50.80
C PRO A 8 -46.84 -1.05 -49.81
N ARG A 9 -47.10 -0.85 -48.52
CA ARG A 9 -46.24 -1.34 -47.43
C ARG A 9 -46.22 -2.86 -47.48
N ARG A 10 -45.13 -3.43 -48.02
CA ARG A 10 -44.90 -4.88 -47.96
C ARG A 10 -44.72 -5.28 -46.51
N ARG A 11 -45.65 -6.10 -46.01
CA ARG A 11 -45.48 -6.77 -44.72
C ARG A 11 -44.32 -7.76 -44.87
N PRO A 12 -43.31 -7.73 -43.99
CA PRO A 12 -42.23 -8.71 -44.05
C PRO A 12 -42.83 -10.12 -43.93
N SER A 13 -42.39 -11.02 -44.80
CA SER A 13 -42.86 -12.40 -44.79
C SER A 13 -42.36 -13.10 -43.52
N ALA A 14 -43.19 -13.99 -42.95
CA ALA A 14 -42.82 -14.81 -41.79
C ALA A 14 -41.41 -15.45 -41.87
N PRO A 15 -40.93 -15.99 -43.01
CA PRO A 15 -39.58 -16.52 -43.10
C PRO A 15 -38.46 -15.48 -42.94
N LEU A 16 -38.69 -14.22 -43.37
CA LEU A 16 -37.72 -13.14 -43.18
C LEU A 16 -37.63 -12.71 -41.72
N VAL A 17 -38.77 -12.68 -41.02
CA VAL A 17 -38.79 -12.42 -39.57
C VAL A 17 -38.05 -13.54 -38.84
N ILE A 18 -38.28 -14.80 -39.19
CA ILE A 18 -37.61 -15.95 -38.59
C ILE A 18 -36.10 -15.92 -38.87
N SER A 19 -35.66 -15.60 -40.10
CA SER A 19 -34.23 -15.56 -40.41
C SER A 19 -33.51 -14.43 -39.69
N LEU A 20 -34.14 -13.25 -39.57
CA LEU A 20 -33.61 -12.13 -38.80
C LEU A 20 -33.54 -12.45 -37.32
N LEU A 21 -34.57 -13.11 -36.77
CA LEU A 21 -34.57 -13.52 -35.37
C LEU A 21 -33.46 -14.54 -35.08
N ALA A 22 -33.29 -15.53 -35.97
CA ALA A 22 -32.23 -16.54 -35.88
C ALA A 22 -30.84 -15.91 -36.00
N LEU A 23 -30.67 -14.92 -36.89
CA LEU A 23 -29.42 -14.18 -37.04
C LEU A 23 -29.11 -13.38 -35.77
N VAL A 24 -30.09 -12.64 -35.23
CA VAL A 24 -29.92 -11.88 -33.98
C VAL A 24 -29.58 -12.82 -32.82
N LEU A 25 -30.28 -13.94 -32.68
CA LEU A 25 -29.98 -14.94 -31.65
C LEU A 25 -28.57 -15.52 -31.80
N ALA A 26 -28.11 -15.79 -33.02
CA ALA A 26 -26.76 -16.30 -33.29
C ALA A 26 -25.67 -15.27 -32.94
N LEU A 27 -25.88 -13.98 -33.26
CA LEU A 27 -24.92 -12.93 -32.91
C LEU A 27 -24.85 -12.69 -31.40
N VAL A 28 -25.98 -12.75 -30.69
CA VAL A 28 -26.01 -12.52 -29.24
C VAL A 28 -25.49 -13.73 -28.45
N ALA A 29 -25.64 -14.95 -28.99
CA ALA A 29 -25.17 -16.18 -28.35
C ALA A 29 -23.64 -16.36 -28.36
N THR A 30 -22.91 -15.65 -29.22
CA THR A 30 -21.44 -15.83 -29.34
C THR A 30 -20.61 -15.05 -28.33
N GLY A 31 -21.22 -14.22 -27.46
CA GLY A 31 -20.51 -13.61 -26.33
C GLY A 31 -19.26 -12.80 -26.70
N ALA A 32 -19.14 -12.34 -27.95
CA ALA A 32 -17.92 -11.79 -28.54
C ALA A 32 -17.17 -10.71 -27.72
N PRO A 33 -17.82 -9.76 -27.00
CA PRO A 33 -17.06 -8.80 -26.20
C PRO A 33 -16.40 -9.41 -24.95
N ALA A 34 -16.85 -10.59 -24.48
CA ALA A 34 -16.26 -11.26 -23.32
C ALA A 34 -15.06 -12.13 -23.69
N THR A 35 -14.93 -12.57 -24.94
CA THR A 35 -13.83 -13.44 -25.40
C THR A 35 -12.56 -12.66 -25.72
N ALA A 36 -12.66 -11.38 -26.12
CA ALA A 36 -11.51 -10.53 -26.42
C ALA A 36 -10.63 -10.25 -25.17
N ALA A 37 -11.24 -10.07 -24.00
CA ALA A 37 -10.52 -9.87 -22.74
C ALA A 37 -9.68 -11.08 -22.30
N ARG A 38 -9.88 -12.25 -22.91
CA ARG A 38 -9.09 -13.47 -22.65
C ARG A 38 -8.03 -13.78 -23.71
N LEU A 39 -7.97 -13.02 -24.80
CA LEU A 39 -7.11 -13.36 -25.94
C LEU A 39 -5.72 -12.71 -25.91
N ILE A 40 -5.56 -11.59 -25.20
CA ILE A 40 -4.28 -10.90 -25.07
C ILE A 40 -3.82 -10.98 -23.62
N THR A 41 -2.68 -11.62 -23.42
CA THR A 41 -1.98 -11.72 -22.14
C THR A 41 -0.74 -10.83 -22.14
N GLY A 42 -0.08 -10.70 -20.99
CA GLY A 42 1.22 -10.01 -20.92
C GLY A 42 2.30 -10.63 -21.82
N GLN A 43 2.18 -11.91 -22.20
CA GLN A 43 3.14 -12.57 -23.09
C GLN A 43 3.04 -12.07 -24.54
N ASP A 44 1.87 -11.54 -24.93
CA ASP A 44 1.61 -11.04 -26.28
C ASP A 44 2.05 -9.58 -26.44
N VAL A 45 2.34 -8.89 -25.33
CA VAL A 45 2.79 -7.49 -25.29
C VAL A 45 4.31 -7.44 -25.32
N ARG A 46 4.88 -6.73 -26.31
CA ARG A 46 6.33 -6.51 -26.38
C ARG A 46 6.75 -5.42 -25.40
N ASN A 47 7.88 -5.61 -24.72
CA ASN A 47 8.42 -4.58 -23.82
C ASN A 47 8.60 -3.25 -24.56
N GLY A 48 8.06 -2.18 -23.98
CA GLY A 48 8.12 -0.82 -24.54
C GLY A 48 7.18 -0.56 -25.72
N SER A 49 6.31 -1.51 -26.11
CA SER A 49 5.37 -1.29 -27.22
C SER A 49 4.10 -0.52 -26.82
N LEU A 50 3.80 -0.43 -25.53
CA LEU A 50 2.69 0.37 -25.01
C LEU A 50 3.22 1.71 -24.50
N THR A 51 2.51 2.76 -24.85
CA THR A 51 2.74 4.14 -24.40
C THR A 51 1.53 4.65 -23.65
N GLY A 52 1.63 5.85 -23.07
CA GLY A 52 0.46 6.50 -22.45
C GLY A 52 -0.70 6.74 -23.43
N LEU A 53 -0.43 6.85 -24.74
CA LEU A 53 -1.47 7.05 -25.76
C LEU A 53 -2.34 5.80 -25.97
N ASP A 54 -1.84 4.62 -25.62
CA ASP A 54 -2.53 3.34 -25.76
C ASP A 54 -3.46 3.05 -24.56
N VAL A 55 -3.34 3.83 -23.48
CA VAL A 55 -4.13 3.70 -22.26
C VAL A 55 -5.15 4.83 -22.20
N LYS A 56 -6.45 4.49 -22.20
CA LYS A 56 -7.51 5.49 -22.08
C LYS A 56 -7.50 6.12 -20.68
N ASP A 57 -7.64 7.44 -20.59
CA ASP A 57 -7.75 8.14 -19.31
C ASP A 57 -8.84 7.58 -18.40
N GLY A 58 -8.47 7.32 -17.14
CA GLY A 58 -9.36 6.75 -16.13
C GLY A 58 -9.78 5.29 -16.37
N SER A 59 -9.16 4.59 -17.34
CA SER A 59 -9.49 3.18 -17.61
C SER A 59 -8.83 2.18 -16.66
N LEU A 60 -7.71 2.56 -16.04
CA LEU A 60 -7.02 1.76 -15.02
C LEU A 60 -7.41 2.21 -13.61
N ARG A 61 -7.66 1.24 -12.74
CA ARG A 61 -7.87 1.40 -11.30
C ARG A 61 -6.66 0.88 -10.54
N ALA A 62 -6.52 1.28 -9.28
CA ALA A 62 -5.47 0.75 -8.41
C ALA A 62 -5.49 -0.80 -8.33
N ALA A 63 -6.68 -1.42 -8.38
CA ALA A 63 -6.83 -2.88 -8.36
C ALA A 63 -6.37 -3.58 -9.65
N ASP A 64 -6.17 -2.83 -10.75
CA ASP A 64 -5.66 -3.37 -12.01
C ASP A 64 -4.12 -3.38 -12.03
N LEU A 65 -3.48 -2.68 -11.09
CA LEU A 65 -2.03 -2.60 -10.95
C LEU A 65 -1.54 -3.64 -9.95
N ALA A 66 -0.41 -4.27 -10.24
CA ALA A 66 0.30 -5.05 -9.23
C ALA A 66 0.80 -4.12 -8.10
N ASP A 67 0.93 -4.68 -6.90
CA ASP A 67 1.51 -3.94 -5.77
C ASP A 67 2.88 -3.37 -6.16
N GLY A 68 3.07 -2.06 -5.94
CA GLY A 68 4.30 -1.35 -6.28
C GLY A 68 4.43 -0.92 -7.75
N ALA A 69 3.52 -1.28 -8.65
CA ALA A 69 3.59 -0.88 -10.07
C ALA A 69 3.50 0.64 -10.29
N ALA A 70 2.96 1.39 -9.32
CA ALA A 70 2.93 2.84 -9.33
C ALA A 70 4.21 3.50 -8.74
N GLY A 71 5.22 2.71 -8.34
CA GLY A 71 6.37 3.22 -7.58
C GLY A 71 6.00 3.73 -6.19
N VAL A 72 4.80 3.35 -5.69
CA VAL A 72 4.28 3.72 -4.38
C VAL A 72 3.75 2.48 -3.69
N THR A 73 4.14 2.29 -2.43
CA THR A 73 3.59 1.25 -1.56
C THR A 73 3.01 1.88 -0.32
N PHE A 74 1.69 1.76 -0.16
CA PHE A 74 1.00 2.04 1.10
C PHE A 74 0.99 0.78 1.94
N PHE A 75 1.67 0.80 3.07
CA PHE A 75 1.57 -0.31 4.02
C PHE A 75 0.34 -0.06 4.89
N GLY A 76 -0.78 -0.62 4.45
CA GLY A 76 -2.07 -0.48 5.12
C GLY A 76 -2.01 -0.85 6.61
N ARG A 77 -2.92 -0.26 7.39
CA ARG A 77 -2.92 -0.30 8.87
C ARG A 77 -2.55 -1.67 9.45
N LYS A 78 -1.43 -1.75 10.16
CA LYS A 78 -1.01 -2.94 10.91
C LYS A 78 -1.33 -2.76 12.39
N ARG A 79 -2.14 -3.66 12.94
CA ARG A 79 -2.48 -3.68 14.37
C ARG A 79 -1.58 -4.68 15.11
N VAL A 80 -0.92 -4.22 16.17
CA VAL A 80 0.06 -5.00 16.94
C VAL A 80 -0.25 -4.90 18.43
N LEU A 81 -0.27 -6.04 19.12
CA LEU A 81 -0.37 -6.06 20.58
C LEU A 81 1.00 -5.79 21.19
N ALA A 82 1.03 -4.96 22.24
CA ALA A 82 2.27 -4.65 22.95
C ALA A 82 2.82 -5.89 23.67
N SER A 83 4.10 -6.17 23.50
CA SER A 83 4.86 -7.05 24.41
C SER A 83 5.25 -6.28 25.67
N ALA A 84 5.66 -6.99 26.73
CA ALA A 84 6.20 -6.36 27.94
C ALA A 84 7.66 -6.77 28.14
N GLY A 85 8.46 -5.86 28.69
CA GLY A 85 9.80 -6.12 29.21
C GLY A 85 10.03 -5.30 30.47
N ASP A 86 11.21 -5.50 31.08
CA ASP A 86 11.54 -4.91 32.39
C ASP A 86 11.89 -3.41 32.28
N ASP A 87 12.64 -3.05 31.24
CA ASP A 87 13.03 -1.67 30.91
C ASP A 87 12.83 -1.39 29.41
N TYR A 88 13.15 -0.17 28.98
CA TYR A 88 13.00 0.25 27.59
C TYR A 88 13.79 -0.63 26.61
N THR A 89 15.08 -0.86 26.88
CA THR A 89 15.97 -1.59 25.97
C THR A 89 15.54 -3.05 25.85
N ALA A 90 15.24 -3.69 26.98
CA ALA A 90 14.74 -5.07 27.03
C ALA A 90 13.39 -5.19 26.32
N SER A 91 12.49 -4.21 26.52
CA SER A 91 11.17 -4.20 25.90
C SER A 91 11.25 -4.01 24.38
N LEU A 92 12.10 -3.09 23.92
CA LEU A 92 12.37 -2.85 22.51
C LEU A 92 12.95 -4.12 21.86
N ALA A 93 13.96 -4.73 22.47
CA ALA A 93 14.59 -5.96 21.96
C ALA A 93 13.60 -7.13 21.86
N ALA A 94 12.76 -7.32 22.89
CA ALA A 94 11.76 -8.40 22.93
C ALA A 94 10.54 -8.16 22.02
N ALA A 95 10.30 -6.92 21.61
CA ALA A 95 9.13 -6.56 20.81
C ALA A 95 9.13 -7.24 19.43
N LYS A 96 7.96 -7.74 19.04
CA LYS A 96 7.77 -8.36 17.73
C LYS A 96 7.96 -7.33 16.62
N LYS A 97 8.90 -7.61 15.71
CA LYS A 97 9.06 -6.86 14.45
C LYS A 97 7.85 -7.11 13.54
N VAL A 98 7.17 -6.05 13.15
CA VAL A 98 6.10 -6.08 12.16
C VAL A 98 6.58 -5.33 10.93
N VAL A 99 6.89 -6.09 9.87
CA VAL A 99 7.37 -5.52 8.61
C VAL A 99 6.28 -4.65 7.99
N LEU A 100 6.66 -3.41 7.71
CA LEU A 100 5.82 -2.40 7.07
C LEU A 100 6.16 -2.35 5.58
N LEU A 101 7.44 -2.27 5.23
CA LEU A 101 7.94 -2.22 3.85
C LEU A 101 9.22 -3.05 3.71
N ARG A 102 9.40 -3.66 2.53
CA ARG A 102 10.69 -4.20 2.07
C ARG A 102 10.94 -3.71 0.67
N GLN A 103 12.14 -3.19 0.43
CA GLN A 103 12.62 -2.80 -0.89
C GLN A 103 14.13 -3.00 -0.93
N GLY A 104 14.62 -3.78 -1.89
CA GLY A 104 16.04 -4.13 -1.97
C GLY A 104 16.59 -4.70 -0.65
N PRO A 105 17.71 -4.16 -0.11
CA PRO A 105 18.29 -4.58 1.16
C PRO A 105 17.55 -4.00 2.37
N ILE A 106 16.66 -3.03 2.16
CA ILE A 106 16.02 -2.25 3.21
C ILE A 106 14.74 -2.94 3.70
N THR A 107 14.58 -2.97 5.03
CA THR A 107 13.33 -3.35 5.69
C THR A 107 12.94 -2.30 6.71
N VAL A 108 11.79 -1.67 6.50
CA VAL A 108 11.13 -0.79 7.48
C VAL A 108 10.15 -1.62 8.30
N TYR A 109 10.18 -1.49 9.61
CA TYR A 109 9.33 -2.25 10.52
C TYR A 109 8.89 -1.45 11.74
N GLY A 110 7.73 -1.80 12.28
CA GLY A 110 7.20 -1.29 13.54
C GLY A 110 7.40 -2.28 14.69
N LYS A 111 7.54 -1.76 15.91
CA LYS A 111 7.53 -2.51 17.16
C LYS A 111 6.63 -1.82 18.18
N CYS A 112 5.94 -2.62 18.99
CA CYS A 112 4.98 -2.13 19.99
C CYS A 112 5.26 -2.82 21.32
N PHE A 113 5.50 -2.06 22.39
CA PHE A 113 5.89 -2.62 23.67
C PHE A 113 5.51 -1.75 24.86
N MET A 114 5.55 -2.33 26.06
CA MET A 114 5.27 -1.67 27.32
C MET A 114 6.57 -1.44 28.11
N VAL A 115 6.71 -0.27 28.72
CA VAL A 115 7.68 0.00 29.77
C VAL A 115 6.91 0.44 31.01
N GLY A 116 6.84 -0.43 32.02
CA GLY A 116 5.94 -0.26 33.16
C GLY A 116 4.48 -0.11 32.70
N THR A 117 3.89 1.06 32.93
CA THR A 117 2.50 1.36 32.53
C THR A 117 2.38 2.12 31.21
N THR A 118 3.49 2.50 30.59
CA THR A 118 3.54 3.29 29.35
C THR A 118 3.66 2.35 28.17
N ILE A 119 2.80 2.52 27.16
CA ILE A 119 2.95 1.86 25.86
C ILE A 119 3.85 2.74 24.99
N ASN A 120 4.71 2.11 24.20
CA ASN A 120 5.56 2.77 23.23
C ASN A 120 5.41 2.06 21.89
N TYR A 121 5.56 2.81 20.81
CA TYR A 121 5.87 2.24 19.50
C TYR A 121 7.16 2.84 18.98
N VAL A 122 7.86 2.06 18.16
CA VAL A 122 8.92 2.60 17.30
C VAL A 122 8.69 2.13 15.88
N VAL A 123 9.03 2.97 14.91
CA VAL A 123 9.28 2.58 13.52
C VAL A 123 10.77 2.69 13.31
N ALA A 124 11.38 1.59 12.88
CA ALA A 124 12.83 1.52 12.66
C ALA A 124 13.11 0.93 11.27
N VAL A 125 14.33 1.14 10.81
CA VAL A 125 14.82 0.57 9.55
C VAL A 125 15.98 -0.38 9.82
N SER A 126 16.09 -1.44 9.02
CA SER A 126 17.25 -2.34 8.97
C SER A 126 17.70 -2.51 7.53
N THR A 127 18.98 -2.81 7.34
CA THR A 127 19.59 -3.09 6.05
C THR A 127 20.26 -4.48 6.04
N LYS A 128 20.55 -4.98 4.84
CA LYS A 128 21.38 -6.16 4.58
C LYS A 128 22.74 -5.82 3.97
N GLU A 129 23.03 -4.53 3.81
CA GLU A 129 24.29 -4.01 3.30
C GLU A 129 24.71 -2.76 4.07
N ASP A 130 26.01 -2.53 4.15
CA ASP A 130 26.60 -1.39 4.83
C ASP A 130 26.58 -0.13 3.96
N GLY A 131 26.65 1.04 4.58
CA GLY A 131 26.75 2.32 3.87
C GLY A 131 25.41 2.89 3.39
N VAL A 132 24.28 2.51 4.01
CA VAL A 132 22.97 3.08 3.67
C VAL A 132 22.86 4.48 4.27
N LEU A 133 22.45 5.45 3.44
CA LEU A 133 22.09 6.78 3.93
C LEU A 133 20.65 6.74 4.43
N MET A 134 20.41 7.25 5.63
CA MET A 134 19.10 7.33 6.25
C MET A 134 18.94 8.70 6.88
N ASP A 135 17.86 9.39 6.50
CA ASP A 135 17.46 10.66 7.10
C ASP A 135 15.98 10.58 7.49
N SER A 136 15.70 10.92 8.75
CA SER A 136 14.36 10.89 9.34
C SER A 136 14.29 11.91 10.47
N ARG A 137 13.13 12.01 11.13
CA ARG A 137 12.94 12.92 12.27
C ARG A 137 13.77 12.58 13.48
N GLU A 138 13.74 11.31 13.90
CA GLU A 138 14.36 10.90 15.16
C GLU A 138 15.85 10.67 14.97
N ASP A 139 16.24 9.87 13.96
CA ASP A 139 17.63 9.62 13.65
C ASP A 139 18.01 10.08 12.23
N SER A 140 19.17 10.71 12.13
CA SER A 140 19.79 11.11 10.86
C SER A 140 21.21 10.55 10.79
N LEU A 141 21.39 9.53 9.96
CA LEU A 141 22.67 8.84 9.70
C LEU A 141 23.29 9.34 8.39
N VAL A 142 23.19 10.65 8.16
CA VAL A 142 23.85 11.33 7.03
C VAL A 142 24.79 12.44 7.51
N THR A 143 24.60 12.90 8.75
CA THR A 143 25.48 13.87 9.40
C THR A 143 26.57 13.13 10.18
N GLU A 144 27.82 13.58 10.06
CA GLU A 144 29.00 13.03 10.76
C GLU A 144 29.64 11.75 10.18
N GLY A 145 29.15 11.27 9.04
CA GLY A 145 29.77 10.13 8.34
C GLY A 145 29.48 8.77 8.98
N SER A 146 28.51 8.71 9.88
CA SER A 146 27.84 7.46 10.25
C SER A 146 26.91 7.05 9.10
N PHE A 147 26.79 5.75 8.87
CA PHE A 147 25.86 5.17 7.91
C PHE A 147 24.96 4.17 8.65
N LEU A 148 23.82 3.86 8.06
CA LEU A 148 23.07 2.67 8.43
C LEU A 148 23.80 1.45 7.86
N ASP A 149 24.39 0.68 8.76
CA ASP A 149 25.10 -0.56 8.51
C ASP A 149 24.30 -1.77 9.03
N VAL A 150 24.71 -2.98 8.65
CA VAL A 150 24.03 -4.22 9.08
C VAL A 150 24.02 -4.35 10.60
N ASP A 151 25.09 -3.88 11.25
CA ASP A 151 25.29 -3.98 12.69
C ASP A 151 24.91 -2.70 13.47
N THR A 152 24.34 -1.68 12.81
CA THR A 152 23.88 -0.47 13.49
C THR A 152 22.86 -0.85 14.58
N PRO A 153 23.08 -0.43 15.85
CA PRO A 153 22.14 -0.69 16.93
C PRO A 153 20.73 -0.22 16.59
N GLU A 154 19.71 -0.95 17.04
CA GLU A 154 18.31 -0.57 16.72
C GLU A 154 17.91 0.79 17.31
N THR A 155 18.56 1.22 18.40
CA THR A 155 18.39 2.53 19.03
C THR A 155 18.91 3.70 18.21
N ASP A 156 19.73 3.42 17.19
CA ASP A 156 20.41 4.44 16.40
C ASP A 156 19.85 4.46 14.96
N ARG A 157 18.71 3.81 14.73
CA ARG A 157 18.02 3.68 13.43
C ARG A 157 16.50 3.69 13.57
N ILE A 158 16.02 4.45 14.55
CA ILE A 158 14.62 4.76 14.80
C ILE A 158 14.25 5.93 13.89
N MET A 159 13.19 5.76 13.11
CA MET A 159 12.64 6.81 12.26
C MET A 159 11.54 7.60 12.96
N GLU A 160 10.80 6.93 13.84
CA GLU A 160 9.65 7.48 14.56
C GLU A 160 9.50 6.76 15.89
N GLU A 161 9.24 7.48 16.96
CA GLU A 161 8.88 6.95 18.27
C GLU A 161 7.77 7.78 18.90
N ASP A 162 6.85 7.11 19.59
CA ASP A 162 5.84 7.78 20.41
C ASP A 162 5.47 6.91 21.63
N SER A 163 4.84 7.52 22.63
CA SER A 163 4.43 6.84 23.85
C SER A 163 3.11 7.37 24.44
N ALA A 164 2.34 6.49 25.08
CA ALA A 164 1.17 6.91 25.87
C ALA A 164 1.16 6.30 27.26
N SER A 165 0.76 7.14 28.21
CA SER A 165 0.50 6.76 29.60
C SER A 165 -0.68 5.80 29.74
N ALA A 166 -0.90 5.31 30.96
CA ALA A 166 -2.00 4.39 31.26
C ALA A 166 -3.37 5.05 31.02
N GLY A 167 -4.26 4.35 30.31
CA GLY A 167 -5.63 4.81 30.06
C GLY A 167 -5.74 5.90 29.00
N THR A 168 -4.64 6.29 28.36
CA THR A 168 -4.63 7.25 27.26
C THR A 168 -4.40 6.57 25.92
N ALA A 169 -4.66 7.32 24.86
CA ALA A 169 -4.24 7.01 23.51
C ALA A 169 -3.50 8.22 22.97
N ASP A 170 -2.54 7.96 22.09
CA ASP A 170 -1.84 8.98 21.33
C ASP A 170 -1.76 8.55 19.87
N SER A 171 -1.53 9.53 19.00
CA SER A 171 -1.27 9.29 17.60
C SER A 171 -0.36 10.38 17.05
N ASP A 172 0.87 10.02 16.74
CA ASP A 172 1.72 10.86 15.91
C ASP A 172 1.55 10.49 14.42
N ALA A 173 1.04 11.47 13.69
CA ALA A 173 0.93 11.46 12.23
C ALA A 173 1.19 12.86 11.66
N GLU A 174 1.75 13.77 12.47
CA GLU A 174 1.94 15.18 12.09
C GLU A 174 3.29 15.39 11.39
N ASP A 175 3.50 16.63 10.91
CA ASP A 175 4.48 17.23 9.96
C ASP A 175 5.94 16.71 9.87
N SER A 176 6.37 15.70 10.62
CA SER A 176 7.76 15.24 10.67
C SER A 176 7.95 13.74 10.46
N SER A 177 6.92 12.98 10.08
CA SER A 177 7.07 11.54 9.87
C SER A 177 7.70 11.13 8.52
N ASP A 178 8.22 12.11 7.77
CA ASP A 178 8.91 11.91 6.51
C ASP A 178 10.29 11.26 6.70
N PHE A 179 10.68 10.40 5.77
CA PHE A 179 12.00 9.78 5.75
C PHE A 179 12.54 9.63 4.32
N LEU A 180 13.87 9.57 4.22
CA LEU A 180 14.63 9.28 3.00
C LEU A 180 15.67 8.21 3.30
N ILE A 181 15.72 7.16 2.47
CA ILE A 181 16.69 6.09 2.55
C ILE A 181 17.29 5.87 1.16
N LEU A 182 18.63 5.83 1.07
CA LEU A 182 19.37 5.57 -0.16
C LEU A 182 20.39 4.46 0.09
N ALA A 183 20.26 3.35 -0.61
CA ALA A 183 21.14 2.20 -0.46
C ALA A 183 22.21 2.14 -1.56
N PRO A 184 23.41 1.58 -1.28
CA PRO A 184 24.45 1.34 -2.28
C PRO A 184 24.00 0.62 -3.56
N ASP A 185 23.05 -0.31 -3.48
CA ASP A 185 22.51 -1.02 -4.65
C ASP A 185 21.65 -0.15 -5.59
N GLY A 186 21.43 1.13 -5.23
CA GLY A 186 20.61 2.08 -5.97
C GLY A 186 19.15 2.13 -5.49
N THR A 187 18.76 1.29 -4.53
CA THR A 187 17.44 1.36 -3.90
C THR A 187 17.24 2.75 -3.30
N THR A 188 16.16 3.41 -3.70
CA THR A 188 15.72 4.66 -3.08
C THR A 188 14.35 4.48 -2.46
N ILE A 189 14.17 4.99 -1.24
CA ILE A 189 12.89 5.00 -0.56
C ILE A 189 12.69 6.39 0.03
N ARG A 190 11.61 7.05 -0.35
CA ARG A 190 11.16 8.28 0.30
C ARG A 190 9.71 8.12 0.70
N GLY A 191 9.37 8.45 1.92
CA GLY A 191 8.00 8.22 2.38
C GLY A 191 7.69 8.92 3.67
N TRP A 192 6.56 8.54 4.23
CA TRP A 192 6.14 8.92 5.57
C TRP A 192 5.70 7.66 6.33
N SER A 193 5.94 7.66 7.63
CA SER A 193 5.43 6.63 8.53
C SER A 193 4.47 7.26 9.54
N GLY A 194 3.84 6.47 10.39
CA GLY A 194 2.92 7.04 11.37
C GLY A 194 2.34 5.97 12.25
N GLY A 195 1.93 6.40 13.42
CA GLY A 195 1.48 5.48 14.44
C GLY A 195 0.31 6.01 15.23
N ALA A 196 -0.37 5.08 15.89
CA ALA A 196 -1.26 5.40 16.98
C ALA A 196 -1.13 4.31 18.01
N LEU A 197 -1.15 4.67 19.28
CA LEU A 197 -1.05 3.71 20.37
C LEU A 197 -2.08 3.98 21.45
N LYS A 198 -2.40 2.94 22.21
CA LYS A 198 -3.38 3.02 23.29
C LYS A 198 -3.05 2.04 24.40
N THR A 199 -3.13 2.54 25.63
CA THR A 199 -2.98 1.73 26.83
C THR A 199 -4.33 1.40 27.47
N GLY A 200 -4.84 0.19 27.23
CA GLY A 200 -6.03 -0.32 27.93
C GLY A 200 -7.36 0.15 27.33
N ALA A 201 -8.41 0.28 28.15
CA ALA A 201 -9.73 0.70 27.69
C ALA A 201 -9.87 2.22 27.77
N LEU A 202 -10.37 2.85 26.69
CA LEU A 202 -10.64 4.29 26.68
C LEU A 202 -12.06 4.59 27.18
N PRO A 203 -12.29 5.73 27.86
CA PRO A 203 -13.62 6.14 28.32
C PRO A 203 -14.67 6.24 27.21
N GLY A 204 -14.26 6.68 26.01
CA GLY A 204 -15.13 6.81 24.83
C GLY A 204 -15.28 5.53 24.00
N GLY A 205 -14.75 4.39 24.46
CA GLY A 205 -14.65 3.17 23.69
C GLY A 205 -13.37 3.08 22.87
N ASN A 206 -13.05 1.87 22.40
CA ASN A 206 -11.73 1.57 21.85
C ASN A 206 -11.53 1.91 20.36
N GLY A 207 -12.58 2.31 19.66
CA GLY A 207 -12.53 2.70 18.24
C GLY A 207 -11.69 1.73 17.37
N PRO A 208 -10.80 2.25 16.49
CA PRO A 208 -9.99 1.43 15.59
C PRO A 208 -8.94 0.56 16.30
N PHE A 209 -8.59 0.84 17.56
CA PHE A 209 -7.60 0.07 18.31
C PHE A 209 -8.13 -1.30 18.74
N GLY A 210 -9.43 -1.44 18.98
CA GLY A 210 -10.03 -2.64 19.56
C GLY A 210 -9.53 -2.94 20.98
N ALA A 211 -9.68 -4.19 21.42
CA ALA A 211 -9.29 -4.60 22.78
C ALA A 211 -7.76 -4.65 22.97
N GLY A 212 -7.30 -4.50 24.22
CA GLY A 212 -5.90 -4.65 24.61
C GLY A 212 -5.06 -3.37 24.54
N LYS A 213 -3.77 -3.52 24.84
CA LYS A 213 -2.72 -2.50 24.68
C LYS A 213 -2.13 -2.67 23.29
N VAL A 214 -2.32 -1.67 22.43
CA VAL A 214 -2.21 -1.83 20.98
C VAL A 214 -1.48 -0.65 20.37
N CYS A 215 -0.65 -0.94 19.37
CA CYS A 215 -0.15 0.04 18.41
C CYS A 215 -0.74 -0.26 17.03
N LEU A 216 -1.01 0.80 16.28
CA LEU A 216 -1.43 0.81 14.90
C LEU A 216 -0.32 1.48 14.11
N PHE A 217 0.20 0.83 13.08
CA PHE A 217 1.20 1.41 12.17
C PHE A 217 0.54 1.68 10.82
N THR A 218 0.90 2.79 10.20
CA THR A 218 0.45 3.19 8.87
C THR A 218 1.56 3.99 8.16
N GLY A 219 1.43 4.15 6.85
CA GLY A 219 2.33 4.99 6.08
C GLY A 219 2.34 4.64 4.61
N GLY A 220 3.24 5.30 3.89
CA GLY A 220 3.44 5.06 2.47
C GLY A 220 4.83 5.49 2.03
N ALA A 221 5.37 4.80 1.04
CA ALA A 221 6.68 5.12 0.49
C ALA A 221 6.66 5.09 -1.03
N PHE A 222 7.30 6.08 -1.63
CA PHE A 222 7.79 6.09 -2.99
C PHE A 222 9.10 5.30 -3.03
N HIS A 223 9.25 4.42 -4.01
CA HIS A 223 10.49 3.66 -4.16
C HIS A 223 10.79 3.31 -5.62
N SER A 224 12.08 3.10 -5.88
CA SER A 224 12.64 2.68 -7.17
C SER A 224 13.74 1.66 -6.97
#